data_AF-X1I8C0-F1
#
_entry.id   AF-X1I8C0-F1
#
_cell.length_a   1.000
_cell.length_b   1.000
_cell.length_c   1.000
_cell.angle_alpha   90.00
_cell.angle_beta   90.00
_cell.angle_gamma   90.00
#
_symmetry.space_group_name_H-M   'P 1'
#
loop_
_entity.id
_entity.type
_entity.pdbx_description
1 polymer ?
#
loop_
_entity_poly.entity_id
_entity_poly.type
_entity_poly.pdbx_seq_one_letter_code
_entity_poly.pdbx_strand_id
1 'polypeptide(L)'
;MNLNKMVPQINREGFSINNSGNLEFDRCEIIKLAQKYKTPCYLFSETIIRKKCRQYTSAFSKRNIDFEVIYSGKAFLVKAICNILKEEGLSLDVSSGGELYTALSVGFSPDKIFFHGNNKS
;
A
#
# COMPACT_ATOMS: atom_id res chain seq x y z
N MET A 1 -34.49 -0.37 29.74
CA MET A 1 -33.92 0.52 28.70
C MET A 1 -32.99 -0.31 27.83
N ASN A 2 -33.41 -0.63 26.60
CA ASN A 2 -32.56 -1.33 25.63
C ASN A 2 -31.61 -0.30 25.01
N LEU A 3 -30.38 -0.19 25.52
CA LEU A 3 -29.29 0.42 24.76
C LEU A 3 -28.89 -0.55 23.65
N ASN A 4 -29.64 -0.55 22.55
CA ASN A 4 -29.06 -0.91 21.26
C ASN A 4 -27.97 0.13 21.00
N LYS A 5 -26.75 -0.16 21.46
CA LYS A 5 -25.55 0.57 21.07
C LYS A 5 -25.48 0.47 19.56
N MET A 6 -25.92 1.52 18.86
CA MET A 6 -25.67 1.65 17.43
C MET A 6 -24.16 1.62 17.26
N VAL A 7 -23.63 0.47 16.85
CA VAL A 7 -22.24 0.37 16.41
C VAL A 7 -22.13 1.31 15.21
N PRO A 8 -21.27 2.33 15.25
CA PRO A 8 -21.12 3.25 14.13
C PRO A 8 -20.78 2.44 12.86
N GLN A 9 -21.55 2.62 11.80
CA GLN A 9 -21.18 2.03 10.51
C GLN A 9 -19.95 2.77 9.99
N ILE A 10 -18.85 2.04 9.83
CA ILE A 10 -17.62 2.57 9.24
C ILE A 10 -17.60 2.24 7.76
N ASN A 11 -17.81 3.25 6.92
CA ASN A 11 -17.86 3.11 5.47
C ASN A 11 -16.49 3.36 4.81
N ARG A 12 -15.42 2.78 5.37
CA ARG A 12 -14.06 2.91 4.81
C ARG A 12 -13.41 1.55 4.65
N GLU A 13 -12.87 1.30 3.46
CA GLU A 13 -12.19 0.04 3.13
C GLU A 13 -11.12 -0.31 4.17
N GLY A 14 -11.15 -1.55 4.64
CA GLY A 14 -10.23 -2.08 5.65
C GLY A 14 -10.64 -1.84 7.09
N PHE A 15 -11.57 -0.93 7.39
CA PHE A 15 -12.01 -0.68 8.75
C PHE A 15 -13.25 -1.49 9.11
N SER A 16 -13.29 -2.01 10.34
CA SER A 16 -14.42 -2.74 10.89
C SER A 16 -14.50 -2.59 12.40
N ILE A 17 -15.65 -2.96 12.97
CA ILE A 17 -15.83 -3.11 14.41
C ILE A 17 -15.96 -4.61 14.70
N ASN A 18 -15.15 -5.13 15.64
CA ASN A 18 -15.21 -6.55 16.01
C ASN A 18 -16.33 -6.86 17.01
N ASN A 19 -16.48 -8.14 17.36
CA ASN A 19 -17.54 -8.60 18.28
C ASN A 19 -17.46 -7.97 19.68
N SER A 20 -16.31 -7.43 20.08
CA SER A 20 -16.12 -6.73 21.35
C SER A 20 -16.40 -5.23 21.27
N GLY A 21 -16.74 -4.71 20.08
CA GLY A 21 -16.98 -3.29 19.85
C GLY A 21 -15.71 -2.47 19.57
N ASN A 22 -14.56 -3.12 19.35
CA ASN A 22 -13.28 -2.44 19.13
C ASN A 22 -13.02 -2.21 17.64
N LEU A 23 -12.37 -1.08 17.34
CA LEU A 23 -11.98 -0.69 15.98
C LEU A 23 -10.82 -1.55 15.47
N GLU A 24 -11.01 -2.13 14.29
CA GLU A 24 -10.00 -2.88 13.57
C GLU A 24 -9.66 -2.21 12.24
N PHE A 25 -8.41 -2.37 11.81
CA PHE A 25 -7.95 -2.10 10.47
C PHE A 25 -7.28 -3.34 9.90
N ASP A 26 -7.78 -3.86 8.78
CA ASP A 26 -7.36 -5.11 8.15
C ASP A 26 -7.32 -6.28 9.15
N ARG A 27 -8.41 -6.44 9.92
CA ARG A 27 -8.60 -7.46 10.97
C ARG A 27 -7.61 -7.35 12.15
N CYS A 28 -6.93 -6.21 12.27
CA CYS A 28 -6.02 -5.91 13.38
C CYS A 28 -6.61 -4.83 14.28
N GLU A 29 -6.79 -5.13 15.57
CA GLU A 29 -7.33 -4.19 16.56
C GLU A 29 -6.38 -3.01 16.80
N ILE A 30 -6.86 -1.80 16.53
CA ILE A 30 -6.02 -0.58 16.50
C ILE A 30 -5.42 -0.27 17.87
N ILE A 31 -6.18 -0.49 18.96
CA ILE A 31 -5.68 -0.24 20.32
C ILE A 31 -4.49 -1.15 20.64
N LYS A 32 -4.53 -2.43 20.23
CA LYS A 32 -3.41 -3.36 20.41
C LYS A 32 -2.19 -2.93 19.61
N LEU A 33 -2.38 -2.45 18.38
CA LEU A 33 -1.30 -1.90 17.55
C LEU A 33 -0.66 -0.66 18.19
N ALA A 34 -1.47 0.27 18.69
CA ALA A 34 -0.99 1.48 19.36
C ALA A 34 -0.20 1.17 20.64
N GLN A 35 -0.64 0.20 21.44
CA GLN A 35 0.07 -0.24 22.64
C GLN A 35 1.42 -0.88 22.30
N LYS A 36 1.45 -1.72 21.25
CA LYS A 36 2.63 -2.45 20.79
C LYS A 36 3.67 -1.53 20.15
N TYR A 37 3.26 -0.70 19.19
CA TYR A 37 4.16 0.10 18.35
C TYR A 37 4.31 1.56 18.81
N LYS A 38 3.58 1.96 19.86
CA LYS A 38 3.51 3.33 20.37
C LYS A 38 2.93 4.31 19.34
N THR A 39 2.70 5.55 19.78
CA THR A 39 2.06 6.60 18.97
C THR A 39 2.92 7.87 18.95
N PRO A 40 2.96 8.59 17.81
CA PRO A 40 2.22 8.35 16.57
C PRO A 40 2.81 7.20 15.73
N CYS A 41 1.94 6.43 15.06
CA CYS A 41 2.36 5.43 14.07
C CYS A 41 1.42 5.45 12.86
N TYR A 42 1.98 5.13 11.68
CA TYR A 42 1.21 4.97 10.44
C TYR A 42 0.94 3.49 10.19
N LEU A 43 -0.31 3.16 9.89
CA LEU A 43 -0.75 1.81 9.55
C LEU A 43 -1.10 1.73 8.07
N PHE A 44 -0.50 0.78 7.38
CA PHE A 44 -0.78 0.48 5.97
C PHE A 44 -1.31 -0.95 5.86
N SER A 45 -2.40 -1.15 5.14
CA SER A 45 -2.93 -2.49 4.86
C SER A 45 -2.29 -3.02 3.58
N GLU A 46 -1.50 -4.08 3.72
CA GLU A 46 -0.93 -4.80 2.58
C GLU A 46 -2.03 -5.39 1.69
N THR A 47 -3.10 -5.92 2.29
CA THR A 47 -4.25 -6.47 1.56
C THR A 47 -4.86 -5.43 0.62
N ILE A 48 -5.06 -4.20 1.10
CA ILE A 48 -5.59 -3.10 0.28
C ILE A 48 -4.59 -2.69 -0.79
N ILE A 49 -3.31 -2.55 -0.45
CA ILE A 49 -2.27 -2.16 -1.42
C ILE A 49 -2.22 -3.15 -2.58
N ARG A 50 -2.15 -4.47 -2.29
CA ARG A 50 -2.16 -5.52 -3.31
C ARG A 50 -3.45 -5.52 -4.13
N LYS A 51 -4.60 -5.33 -3.47
CA LYS A 51 -5.89 -5.18 -4.15
C LYS A 51 -5.86 -4.01 -5.15
N LYS A 52 -5.31 -2.85 -4.77
CA LYS A 52 -5.17 -1.70 -5.69
C LYS A 52 -4.25 -2.03 -6.87
N CYS A 53 -3.10 -2.66 -6.62
CA CYS A 53 -2.19 -3.10 -7.69
C CYS A 53 -2.93 -3.95 -8.73
N ARG A 54 -3.64 -4.98 -8.27
CA ARG A 54 -4.42 -5.88 -9.14
C ARG A 54 -5.58 -5.17 -9.85
N GLN A 55 -6.23 -4.21 -9.19
CA GLN A 55 -7.30 -3.41 -9.80
C GLN A 55 -6.79 -2.59 -10.99
N TYR A 56 -5.64 -1.92 -10.86
CA TYR A 56 -5.04 -1.19 -11.98
C TYR A 56 -4.67 -2.15 -13.11
N THR A 57 -3.94 -3.23 -12.83
CA THR A 57 -3.57 -4.21 -13.85
C THR A 57 -4.78 -4.78 -14.57
N SER A 58 -5.80 -5.23 -13.82
CA SER A 58 -7.01 -5.85 -14.38
C SER A 58 -7.86 -4.90 -15.23
N ALA A 59 -7.79 -3.59 -14.97
CA ALA A 59 -8.52 -2.59 -15.75
C ALA A 59 -7.99 -2.47 -17.18
N PHE A 60 -6.68 -2.67 -17.38
CA PHE A 60 -6.04 -2.62 -18.69
C PHE A 60 -5.96 -3.99 -19.36
N SER A 61 -5.79 -5.09 -18.60
CA SER A 61 -5.75 -6.45 -19.16
C SER A 61 -6.99 -6.81 -20.00
N LYS A 62 -8.14 -6.21 -19.72
CA LYS A 62 -9.40 -6.45 -20.46
C LYS A 62 -9.49 -5.72 -21.81
N ARG A 63 -8.54 -4.84 -22.13
CA ARG A 63 -8.62 -3.94 -23.29
C ARG A 63 -7.82 -4.40 -24.51
N ASN A 64 -7.12 -5.53 -24.42
CA ASN A 64 -6.27 -6.06 -25.49
C ASN A 64 -5.26 -5.02 -26.03
N ILE A 65 -4.62 -4.31 -25.12
CA ILE A 65 -3.54 -3.36 -25.40
C ILE A 65 -2.32 -3.74 -24.58
N ASP A 66 -1.14 -3.39 -25.07
CA ASP A 66 0.07 -3.42 -24.25
C ASP A 66 0.01 -2.29 -23.22
N PHE A 67 0.34 -2.60 -21.97
CA PHE A 67 0.33 -1.63 -20.89
C PHE A 67 1.35 -1.98 -19.81
N GLU A 68 1.74 -0.97 -19.05
CA GLU A 68 2.59 -1.11 -17.88
C GLU A 68 2.04 -0.22 -16.76
N VAL A 69 1.87 -0.79 -15.57
CA VAL A 69 1.42 -0.04 -14.40
C VAL A 69 2.65 0.34 -13.59
N ILE A 70 2.96 1.63 -13.57
CA ILE A 70 4.13 2.20 -12.89
C ILE A 70 3.66 2.92 -11.62
N TYR A 71 4.10 2.45 -10.46
CA TYR A 71 3.86 3.13 -9.18
C TYR A 71 4.83 4.31 -9.01
N SER A 72 4.33 5.49 -8.62
CA SER A 72 5.21 6.64 -8.35
C SER A 72 5.78 6.59 -6.94
N GLY A 73 7.10 6.39 -6.84
CA GLY A 73 7.84 6.30 -5.57
C GLY A 73 7.68 7.53 -4.67
N LYS A 74 7.43 8.71 -5.27
CA LYS A 74 7.17 9.96 -4.55
C LYS A 74 5.95 9.90 -3.63
N ALA A 75 5.00 8.99 -3.89
CA ALA A 75 3.81 8.84 -3.05
C ALA A 75 4.16 8.26 -1.68
N PHE A 76 4.93 7.17 -1.64
CA PHE A 76 5.48 6.54 -0.45
C PHE A 76 6.40 5.37 -0.85
N LEU A 77 7.71 5.45 -0.57
CA LEU A 77 8.65 4.39 -0.93
C LEU A 77 9.47 3.90 0.25
N VAL A 78 9.21 2.65 0.63
CA VAL A 78 10.00 1.88 1.60
C VAL A 78 10.21 0.47 1.07
N LYS A 79 11.18 -0.26 1.62
CA LYS A 79 11.51 -1.63 1.21
C LYS A 79 10.29 -2.57 1.14
N ALA A 80 9.35 -2.44 2.08
CA ALA A 80 8.12 -3.22 2.09
C ALA A 80 7.24 -2.95 0.86
N ILE A 81 7.08 -1.67 0.46
CA ILE A 81 6.34 -1.30 -0.75
C ILE A 81 7.05 -1.83 -1.98
N CYS A 82 8.39 -1.69 -2.08
CA CYS A 82 9.16 -2.25 -3.19
C CYS A 82 8.93 -3.77 -3.33
N ASN A 83 8.93 -4.53 -2.23
CA ASN A 83 8.65 -5.97 -2.27
C ASN A 83 7.22 -6.27 -2.74
N ILE A 84 6.22 -5.56 -2.21
CA ILE A 84 4.82 -5.75 -2.65
C ILE A 84 4.68 -5.47 -4.15
N LEU A 85 5.21 -4.35 -4.64
CA LEU A 85 5.15 -3.99 -6.06
C LEU A 85 5.85 -5.03 -6.95
N LYS A 86 7.02 -5.51 -6.52
CA LYS A 86 7.78 -6.58 -7.20
C LYS A 86 6.97 -7.86 -7.30
N GLU A 87 6.34 -8.28 -6.20
CA GLU A 87 5.52 -9.50 -6.14
C GLU A 87 4.20 -9.38 -6.93
N GLU A 88 3.59 -8.19 -6.95
CA GLU A 88 2.41 -7.90 -7.77
C GLU A 88 2.76 -7.62 -9.25
N GLY A 89 4.06 -7.61 -9.59
CA GLY A 89 4.56 -7.48 -10.96
C GLY A 89 4.54 -6.06 -11.53
N LEU A 90 4.28 -5.03 -10.71
CA LEU A 90 4.26 -3.62 -11.11
C LEU A 90 5.67 -3.09 -11.36
N SER A 91 5.75 -1.99 -12.10
CA SER A 91 6.96 -1.21 -12.31
C SER A 91 7.00 0.00 -11.38
N LEU A 92 8.16 0.64 -11.25
CA LEU A 92 8.42 1.68 -10.27
C LEU A 92 9.04 2.93 -10.91
N ASP A 93 8.39 4.07 -10.72
CA ASP A 93 8.96 5.39 -11.00
C ASP A 93 9.74 5.87 -9.77
N VAL A 94 11.00 6.24 -9.98
CA VAL A 94 11.90 6.84 -9.00
C VAL A 94 12.39 8.19 -9.49
N SER A 95 12.71 9.08 -8.56
CA SER A 95 13.06 10.48 -8.83
C SER A 95 14.33 10.95 -8.14
N SER A 96 14.97 10.09 -7.35
CA SER A 96 16.25 10.36 -6.70
C SER A 96 17.10 9.10 -6.58
N GLY A 97 18.40 9.27 -6.37
CA GLY A 97 19.31 8.16 -6.07
C GLY A 97 18.93 7.39 -4.81
N GLY A 98 18.31 8.03 -3.81
CA GLY A 98 17.82 7.36 -2.60
C GLY A 98 16.63 6.43 -2.86
N GLU A 99 15.72 6.84 -3.74
CA GLU A 99 14.59 6.00 -4.16
C GLU A 99 15.08 4.82 -5.00
N LEU A 100 15.99 5.05 -5.95
CA LEU A 100 16.64 4.00 -6.73
C LEU A 100 17.37 3.00 -5.81
N TYR A 101 18.18 3.48 -4.87
CA TYR A 101 18.88 2.64 -3.90
C TYR A 101 17.91 1.80 -3.08
N THR A 102 16.80 2.38 -2.62
CA THR A 102 15.79 1.65 -1.84
C THR A 102 15.20 0.48 -2.63
N ALA A 103 14.87 0.68 -3.91
CA ALA A 103 14.37 -0.37 -4.79
C ALA A 103 15.41 -1.46 -5.05
N LEU A 104 16.64 -1.08 -5.42
CA LEU A 104 17.73 -2.03 -5.68
C LEU A 104 18.09 -2.85 -4.44
N SER A 105 17.99 -2.27 -3.24
CA SER A 105 18.33 -2.94 -1.97
C SER A 105 17.43 -4.14 -1.63
N VAL A 106 16.28 -4.29 -2.31
CA VAL A 106 15.38 -5.46 -2.17
C VAL A 106 15.34 -6.32 -3.44
N GLY A 107 16.29 -6.14 -4.35
CA GLY A 107 16.36 -6.88 -5.62
C GLY A 107 15.18 -6.58 -6.54
N PHE A 108 14.69 -5.34 -6.57
CA PHE A 108 13.73 -4.90 -7.58
C PHE A 108 14.41 -4.90 -8.96
N SER A 109 13.74 -5.45 -9.96
CA SER A 109 14.31 -5.63 -11.30
C SER A 109 14.62 -4.27 -11.95
N PRO A 110 15.88 -3.95 -12.30
CA PRO A 110 16.24 -2.64 -12.84
C PRO A 110 15.52 -2.27 -14.15
N ASP A 111 15.19 -3.26 -14.97
CA ASP A 111 14.40 -3.13 -16.21
C ASP A 111 12.96 -2.68 -15.96
N LYS A 112 12.47 -2.75 -14.71
CA LYS A 112 11.16 -2.25 -14.28
C LYS A 112 11.23 -0.94 -13.51
N ILE A 113 12.38 -0.26 -13.50
CA ILE A 113 12.59 1.01 -12.79
C ILE A 113 12.74 2.15 -13.81
N PHE A 114 11.90 3.17 -13.66
CA PHE A 114 11.86 4.36 -14.51
C PHE A 114 12.38 5.56 -13.72
N PHE A 115 13.55 6.09 -14.10
CA PHE A 115 14.17 7.19 -13.35
C PHE A 115 13.78 8.56 -13.94
N HIS A 116 12.83 9.24 -13.28
CA HIS A 116 12.44 10.62 -13.53
C HIS A 116 13.28 11.66 -12.75
N GLY A 117 13.07 12.96 -13.01
CA GLY A 117 13.75 14.05 -12.30
C GLY A 117 14.39 15.06 -13.26
N ASN A 118 14.25 16.34 -12.97
CA ASN A 118 14.70 17.44 -13.84
C ASN A 118 16.19 17.80 -13.67
N ASN A 119 16.85 17.30 -12.62
CA ASN A 119 18.24 17.63 -12.29
C ASN A 119 18.97 16.39 -11.76
N LYS A 120 19.22 15.42 -12.64
CA LYS A 120 19.92 14.18 -12.28
C LYS A 120 21.43 14.42 -12.29
N SER A 121 22.15 13.90 -11.29
CA SER A 121 23.60 14.01 -11.12
C SER A 121 24.26 12.64 -11.10
#